data_AF-A0A535WS08-F1
#
_entry.id   AF-A0A535WS08-F1
#
_cell.length_a   1.000
_cell.length_b   1.000
_cell.length_c   1.000
_cell.angle_alpha   90.00
_cell.angle_beta   90.00
_cell.angle_gamma   90.00
#
_symmetry.space_group_name_H-M   'P 1'
#
loop_
_entity.id
_entity.type
_entity.pdbx_description
1 polymer ?
#
loop_
_entity_poly.entity_id
_entity_poly.type
_entity_poly.pdbx_seq_one_letter_code
_entity_poly.pdbx_strand_id
1 'polypeptide(L)' 'MADVGRLLLVFGVLLVVIGGALMLFGRFHLPGDFTFRSGNLTVYIPLATSIVLSVVATIVLNLVFRQR' A
#
# COMPACT_ATOMS: atom_id res chain seq x y z
N MET A 1 3.11 19.90 20.13
CA MET A 1 1.70 19.54 19.83
C MET A 1 1.49 19.27 18.34
N ALA A 2 1.99 20.12 17.43
CA ALA A 2 1.92 19.88 15.99
C ALA A 2 2.59 18.55 15.55
N ASP A 3 3.72 18.17 16.16
CA ASP A 3 4.43 16.92 15.84
C ASP A 3 3.61 15.67 16.18
N VAL A 4 2.89 15.68 17.30
CA VAL A 4 2.02 14.58 17.72
C VAL A 4 0.85 14.42 16.76
N GLY A 5 0.25 15.53 16.30
CA GLY A 5 -0.81 15.51 15.29
C GLY A 5 -0.34 14.95 13.95
N ARG A 6 0.89 15.29 13.53
CA ARG A 6 1.50 14.73 12.31
C ARG A 6 1.77 13.23 12.43
N LEU A 7 2.24 12.78 13.59
CA LEU A 7 2.48 11.37 13.88
C LEU A 7 1.18 10.56 13.85
N LEU A 8 0.09 11.10 14.41
CA LEU A 8 -1.24 10.50 14.35
C LEU A 8 -1.77 10.38 12.91
N LEU A 9 -1.59 11.41 12.08
CA LEU A 9 -1.97 11.35 10.66
C LEU A 9 -1.20 10.28 9.90
N VAL A 10 0.12 10.18 10.10
CA VAL A 10 0.94 9.14 9.47
C VAL A 10 0.45 7.76 9.88
N PHE A 11 0.22 7.53 11.18
CA PHE A 11 -0.28 6.24 11.68
C PHE A 11 -1.66 5.89 11.14
N GLY A 12 -2.57 6.86 11.04
CA GLY A 12 -3.91 6.67 10.48
C GLY A 12 -3.87 6.21 9.02
N VAL A 13 -3.04 6.87 8.19
CA VAL A 13 -2.83 6.45 6.80
C VAL A 13 -2.26 5.04 6.75
N LEU A 14 -1.26 4.73 7.59
CA LEU A 14 -0.62 3.41 7.65
C LEU A 14 -1.62 2.30 8.00
N LEU A 15 -2.53 2.54 8.95
CA LEU A 15 -3.57 1.59 9.34
C LEU A 15 -4.61 1.35 8.23
N VAL A 16 -5.04 2.39 7.53
CA VAL A 16 -5.98 2.26 6.39
C VAL A 16 -5.36 1.41 5.28
N VAL A 17 -4.05 1.57 5.04
CA VAL A 17 -3.31 0.84 4.01
C VAL A 17 -3.17 -0.63 4.37
N ILE A 18 -2.77 -0.92 5.61
CA ILE A 18 -2.65 -2.30 6.10
C ILE A 18 -4.03 -2.97 6.11
N GLY A 19 -5.06 -2.28 6.62
CA GLY A 19 -6.43 -2.80 6.64
C GLY A 19 -6.97 -3.07 5.23
N GLY A 20 -6.74 -2.15 4.29
CA GLY A 20 -7.09 -2.33 2.88
C GLY A 20 -6.35 -3.50 2.23
N ALA A 21 -5.05 -3.63 2.47
CA ALA A 21 -4.25 -4.75 1.98
C ALA A 21 -4.74 -6.08 2.54
N LEU A 22 -5.04 -6.18 3.84
CA LEU A 22 -5.59 -7.40 4.45
C LEU A 22 -6.97 -7.77 3.92
N MET A 23 -7.85 -6.79 3.67
CA MET A 23 -9.16 -7.04 3.04
C MET A 23 -9.02 -7.52 1.59
N LEU A 24 -8.02 -7.03 0.85
CA LEU A 24 -7.71 -7.46 -0.51
C LEU A 24 -7.10 -8.87 -0.52
N PHE A 25 -6.13 -9.15 0.35
CA PHE A 25 -5.51 -10.48 0.49
C PHE A 25 -6.49 -11.55 0.96
N GLY A 26 -7.46 -11.21 1.81
CA GLY A 26 -8.40 -12.17 2.39
C GLY A 26 -9.58 -12.57 1.48
N ARG A 27 -9.87 -11.82 0.41
CA ARG A 27 -11.11 -12.02 -0.37
C ARG A 27 -10.92 -12.45 -1.81
N PHE A 28 -9.71 -12.51 -2.33
CA PHE A 28 -9.59 -12.50 -3.78
C PHE A 28 -8.30 -13.11 -4.33
N HIS A 29 -8.49 -14.11 -5.19
CA HIS A 29 -7.93 -14.04 -6.54
C HIS A 29 -8.44 -12.75 -7.21
N LEU A 30 -7.77 -11.61 -6.97
CA LEU A 30 -8.28 -10.31 -7.41
C LEU A 30 -8.10 -10.15 -8.92
N PRO A 31 -9.11 -9.70 -9.67
CA PRO A 31 -8.89 -9.20 -11.02
C PRO A 31 -8.05 -7.93 -10.90
N GLY A 32 -6.73 -8.06 -11.09
CA GLY A 32 -5.74 -6.99 -10.92
C GLY A 32 -4.34 -7.52 -10.54
N ASP A 33 -4.28 -8.63 -9.81
CA ASP A 33 -3.04 -9.37 -9.62
C ASP A 33 -2.88 -10.36 -10.78
N PHE A 34 -2.14 -9.93 -11.79
CA PHE A 34 -1.90 -10.77 -12.96
C PHE A 34 -0.99 -11.91 -12.55
N THR A 35 -1.59 -13.09 -12.41
CA THR A 35 -0.86 -14.32 -12.17
C THR A 35 -0.65 -15.00 -13.52
N PHE A 36 0.47 -14.72 -14.17
CA PHE A 36 0.84 -15.40 -15.41
C PHE A 36 1.36 -16.79 -15.07
N ARG A 37 0.60 -17.83 -15.42
CA ARG A 37 1.02 -19.22 -15.33
C ARG A 37 1.36 -19.75 -16.72
N SER A 38 2.61 -20.17 -16.92
CA SER A 38 3.05 -20.88 -18.11
C SER A 38 3.79 -22.14 -17.67
N GLY A 39 3.15 -23.30 -17.82
CA GLY A 39 3.69 -24.58 -17.37
C GLY A 39 4.04 -24.59 -15.88
N ASN A 40 5.34 -24.76 -15.57
CA ASN A 40 5.87 -24.81 -14.20
C ASN A 40 6.25 -23.42 -13.63
N LEU A 41 6.08 -22.34 -14.40
CA LEU A 41 6.40 -20.97 -14.01
C LEU A 41 5.13 -20.21 -13.65
N THR A 42 5.08 -19.68 -12.43
CA THR A 42 4.01 -18.80 -11.94
C THR A 42 4.63 -17.44 -11.64
N VAL A 43 4.26 -16.41 -12.40
CA VAL A 43 4.69 -15.02 -12.18
C VAL A 43 3.51 -14.26 -11.59
N TYR A 44 3.67 -13.78 -10.36
CA TYR A 44 2.69 -12.95 -9.67
C TYR A 44 3.03 -11.47 -9.87
N ILE A 45 2.12 -10.69 -10.44
CA ILE A 45 2.30 -9.25 -10.64
C ILE A 45 1.29 -8.52 -9.75
N PRO A 46 1.70 -8.09 -8.53
CA PRO A 46 0.81 -7.47 -7.57
C PRO A 46 0.61 -5.97 -7.86
N LEU A 47 -0.12 -5.64 -8.93
CA LEU A 47 -0.30 -4.26 -9.38
C LEU A 47 -1.07 -3.41 -8.37
N ALA A 48 -2.13 -3.95 -7.78
CA ALA A 48 -2.93 -3.22 -6.80
C ALA A 48 -2.08 -2.85 -5.57
N THR A 49 -1.30 -3.83 -5.08
CA THR A 49 -0.43 -3.66 -3.92
C THR A 49 0.67 -2.64 -4.18
N SER A 50 1.29 -2.68 -5.37
CA SER A 50 2.36 -1.74 -5.72
C SER A 50 1.87 -0.30 -5.90
N ILE A 51 0.67 -0.09 -6.46
CA ILE A 51 0.05 1.25 -6.56
C ILE A 51 -0.25 1.82 -5.16
N VAL A 52 -0.90 1.04 -4.29
CA VAL A 52 -1.20 1.47 -2.93
C VAL A 52 0.08 1.83 -2.18
N LEU A 53 1.09 0.95 -2.25
CA LEU A 53 2.37 1.15 -1.58
C LEU A 53 3.09 2.41 -2.09
N SER A 54 3.03 2.69 -3.40
CA SER A 54 3.57 3.90 -4.01
C SER A 54 2.88 5.17 -3.51
N VAL A 55 1.54 5.23 -3.53
CA VAL A 55 0.78 6.40 -3.06
C VAL A 55 1.09 6.70 -1.60
N VAL A 56 1.18 5.66 -0.77
CA VAL A 56 1.46 5.79 0.66
C VAL A 56 2.88 6.29 0.89
N ALA A 57 3.86 5.69 0.20
CA ALA A 57 5.23 6.15 0.25
C ALA A 57 5.35 7.62 -0.19
N THR A 58 4.66 8.02 -1.26
CA THR A 58 4.63 9.42 -1.71
C THR A 58 4.02 10.34 -0.67
N ILE A 59 2.90 9.98 -0.05
CA ILE A 59 2.28 10.79 1.01
C ILE A 59 3.21 10.91 2.21
N VAL A 60 3.81 9.81 2.68
CA VAL A 60 4.72 9.81 3.83
C VAL A 60 5.97 10.63 3.54
N LEU A 61 6.62 10.41 2.39
CA LEU A 61 7.80 11.16 1.97
C LEU A 61 7.47 12.65 1.83
N ASN A 62 6.39 12.99 1.13
CA ASN A 62 5.98 14.38 0.97
C ASN A 62 5.66 15.00 2.32
N LEU A 63 4.94 14.30 3.20
CA LEU A 63 4.65 14.79 4.53
C LEU A 63 5.95 15.05 5.28
N VAL A 64 6.89 14.09 5.37
CA VAL A 64 8.16 14.18 6.13
C VAL A 64 9.13 15.21 5.55
N PHE A 65 9.36 15.19 4.24
CA PHE A 65 10.37 16.02 3.58
C PHE A 65 9.87 17.43 3.23
N ARG A 66 8.55 17.68 3.11
CA ARG A 66 8.03 19.02 2.78
C ARG A 66 8.02 20.01 3.94
N GLN A 67 8.37 19.59 5.17
CA GLN A 67 8.50 20.52 6.31
C GLN A 67 9.95 20.84 6.67
N ARG A 68 10.88 20.67 5.72
CA ARG A 68 12.20 21.29 5.72
C ARG A 68 12.18 22.45 4.74
#